data_AF-A0A7Z9VDP3-F1
#
_entry.id   AF-A0A7Z9VDP3-F1
#
_cell.length_a   1.000
_cell.length_b   1.000
_cell.length_c   1.000
_cell.angle_alpha   90.00
_cell.angle_beta   90.00
_cell.angle_gamma   90.00
#
_symmetry.space_group_name_H-M   'P 1'
#
loop_
_entity.id
_entity.type
_entity.pdbx_description
1 polymer ?
#
loop_
_entity_poly.entity_id
_entity_poly.type
_entity_poly.pdbx_seq_one_letter_code
_entity_poly.pdbx_strand_id
1 'polypeptide(L)'
;VPIDLLKPILKDLLEKGRRSTTSHPWLGIYTNETNGRVIVVRLATDGPAAEAGILPGDIIIGIGGRRVSGIADFYRKIRAHGNAGAEIPIDLLPVRDGNLDIKTVKVPSRDRHDWLKLNKNRL
;
A
#
# COMPACT_ATOMS: atom_id res chain seq x y z
N VAL A 1 -14.04 21.19 -14.50
CA VAL A 1 -14.00 20.82 -13.06
C VAL A 1 -15.08 21.63 -12.35
N PRO A 2 -16.03 21.01 -11.62
CA PRO A 2 -17.12 21.73 -10.94
C PRO A 2 -16.63 22.55 -9.73
N ILE A 3 -17.18 23.75 -9.54
CA ILE A 3 -16.78 24.73 -8.50
C ILE A 3 -17.25 24.34 -7.08
N ASP A 4 -18.22 23.43 -6.96
CA ASP A 4 -18.87 23.07 -5.68
C ASP A 4 -17.99 22.21 -4.74
N LEU A 5 -16.88 21.69 -5.25
CA LEU A 5 -15.92 20.91 -4.46
C LEU A 5 -14.98 21.80 -3.62
N LEU A 6 -15.00 23.13 -3.76
CA LEU A 6 -13.98 24.02 -3.18
C LEU A 6 -14.17 24.33 -1.69
N LYS A 7 -15.41 24.47 -1.22
CA LYS A 7 -15.70 24.96 0.14
C LYS A 7 -15.18 24.06 1.28
N PRO A 8 -15.28 22.71 1.25
CA PRO A 8 -14.81 21.88 2.37
C PRO A 8 -13.29 21.73 2.45
N ILE A 9 -12.56 22.08 1.39
CA ILE A 9 -11.09 21.88 1.30
C ILE A 9 -10.32 23.12 1.78
N LEU A 10 -10.96 24.28 1.72
CA LEU A 10 -10.34 25.57 2.00
C LEU A 10 -9.90 25.70 3.46
N LYS A 11 -10.68 25.16 4.41
CA LYS A 11 -10.33 25.19 5.84
C LYS A 11 -9.02 24.44 6.13
N ASP A 12 -8.86 23.24 5.56
CA ASP A 12 -7.64 22.44 5.74
C ASP A 12 -6.41 23.06 5.05
N LEU A 13 -6.63 23.67 3.88
CA LEU A 13 -5.56 24.38 3.16
C LEU A 13 -5.07 25.60 3.94
N LEU A 14 -5.97 26.33 4.61
CA LEU A 14 -5.64 27.48 5.44
C LEU A 14 -4.97 27.08 6.77
N GLU A 15 -5.40 25.97 7.40
CA GLU A 15 -4.87 25.54 8.70
C GLU A 15 -3.60 24.69 8.59
N LYS A 16 -3.49 23.83 7.57
CA LYS A 16 -2.43 22.80 7.45
C LYS A 16 -1.62 22.90 6.16
N GLY A 17 -1.89 23.89 5.30
CA GLY A 17 -1.20 24.09 4.01
C GLY A 17 -1.50 23.01 2.97
N ARG A 18 -2.44 22.09 3.24
CA ARG A 18 -2.80 20.97 2.37
C ARG A 18 -4.23 20.52 2.64
N ARG A 19 -4.86 19.88 1.65
CA ARG A 19 -6.17 19.23 1.83
C ARG A 19 -6.06 18.17 2.93
N SER A 20 -6.96 18.14 3.93
CA SER A 20 -7.03 17.05 4.92
C SER A 20 -7.72 15.83 4.30
N THR A 21 -7.34 15.46 3.07
CA THR A 21 -7.83 14.23 2.45
C THR A 21 -7.14 13.08 3.15
N THR A 22 -7.93 12.30 3.87
CA THR A 22 -7.68 10.94 4.36
C THR A 22 -6.36 10.34 3.88
N SER A 23 -5.41 10.19 4.81
CA SER A 23 -4.14 9.53 4.51
C SER A 23 -4.43 8.11 4.04
N HIS A 24 -4.08 7.81 2.79
CA HIS A 24 -4.37 6.50 2.21
C HIS A 24 -3.37 5.48 2.74
N PRO A 25 -3.80 4.23 2.98
CA PRO A 25 -2.92 3.18 3.45
C PRO A 25 -1.83 2.94 2.42
N TRP A 26 -0.59 3.09 2.86
CA TRP A 26 0.59 2.82 2.05
C TRP A 26 1.42 1.71 2.71
N LEU A 27 1.75 0.71 1.91
CA LEU A 27 2.47 -0.49 2.36
C LEU A 27 3.96 -0.49 1.96
N GLY A 28 4.39 0.47 1.13
CA GLY A 28 5.76 0.46 0.60
C GLY A 28 6.04 -0.62 -0.44
N ILE A 29 5.01 -1.18 -1.07
CA ILE A 29 5.14 -2.20 -2.12
C ILE A 29 5.15 -1.51 -3.49
N TYR A 30 6.10 -1.92 -4.34
CA TYR A 30 6.09 -1.62 -5.76
C TYR A 30 5.86 -2.92 -6.52
N THR A 31 4.86 -2.91 -7.40
CA THR A 31 4.37 -4.11 -8.08
C THR A 31 4.46 -4.01 -9.60
N ASN A 32 4.59 -5.15 -10.27
CA ASN A 32 4.42 -5.28 -11.71
C ASN A 32 3.34 -6.30 -12.11
N GLU A 33 2.77 -6.02 -13.28
CA GLU A 33 1.80 -6.76 -14.08
C GLU A 33 2.37 -7.89 -14.94
N THR A 34 2.25 -9.19 -14.61
CA THR A 34 2.65 -10.25 -15.56
C THR A 34 1.62 -11.37 -15.62
N ASN A 35 1.07 -11.65 -16.81
CA ASN A 35 0.09 -12.72 -17.04
C ASN A 35 -1.11 -12.68 -16.07
N GLY A 36 -1.61 -11.48 -15.77
CA GLY A 36 -2.71 -11.27 -14.81
C GLY A 36 -2.35 -11.54 -13.34
N ARG A 37 -1.05 -11.62 -13.02
CA ARG A 37 -0.52 -11.77 -11.66
C ARG A 37 0.19 -10.51 -11.24
N VAL A 38 -0.03 -10.11 -10.00
CA VAL A 38 0.63 -8.96 -9.38
C VAL A 38 1.88 -9.45 -8.66
N ILE A 39 3.04 -8.99 -9.09
CA ILE A 39 4.35 -9.45 -8.56
C ILE A 39 5.01 -8.30 -7.82
N VAL A 40 5.56 -8.55 -6.63
CA VAL A 40 6.38 -7.57 -5.90
C VAL A 40 7.73 -7.43 -6.62
N VAL A 41 8.01 -6.24 -7.14
CA VAL A 41 9.30 -5.96 -7.81
C VAL A 41 10.30 -5.27 -6.91
N ARG A 42 9.80 -4.46 -5.96
CA ARG A 42 10.63 -3.69 -5.04
C ARG A 42 9.83 -3.34 -3.79
N LEU A 43 10.54 -3.09 -2.72
CA LEU A 43 10.00 -2.54 -1.48
C LEU A 43 10.68 -1.22 -1.16
N ALA A 44 9.95 -0.32 -0.52
CA ALA A 44 10.55 0.83 0.14
C ALA A 44 11.44 0.34 1.29
N THR A 45 12.67 0.85 1.38
CA THR A 45 13.57 0.58 2.50
C THR A 45 12.90 0.98 3.81
N ASP A 46 12.94 0.11 4.82
CA ASP A 46 12.24 0.27 6.10
C ASP A 46 10.73 0.60 5.92
N GLY A 47 10.15 0.15 4.81
CA GLY A 47 8.73 0.29 4.52
C GLY A 47 7.91 -0.81 5.20
N PRO A 48 6.60 -0.60 5.41
CA PRO A 48 5.77 -1.56 6.13
C PRO A 48 5.83 -3.00 5.63
N ALA A 49 5.81 -3.19 4.30
CA ALA A 49 5.89 -4.52 3.71
C ALA A 49 7.26 -5.18 3.87
N ALA A 50 8.34 -4.40 3.86
CA ALA A 50 9.68 -4.91 4.13
C ALA A 50 9.81 -5.37 5.60
N GLU A 51 9.31 -4.56 6.54
CA GLU A 51 9.25 -4.93 7.97
C GLU A 51 8.36 -6.17 8.22
N ALA A 52 7.28 -6.33 7.44
CA ALA A 52 6.41 -7.50 7.50
C ALA A 52 7.02 -8.75 6.82
N GLY A 53 8.23 -8.65 6.27
CA GLY A 53 8.95 -9.78 5.68
C GLY A 53 8.48 -10.19 4.28
N ILE A 54 7.72 -9.33 3.58
CA ILE A 54 7.49 -9.48 2.13
C ILE A 54 8.82 -9.28 1.42
N LEU A 55 9.06 -10.01 0.34
CA LEU A 55 10.26 -9.88 -0.47
C LEU A 55 9.94 -9.62 -1.95
N PRO A 56 10.88 -9.01 -2.70
CA PRO A 56 10.81 -9.02 -4.15
C PRO A 56 10.70 -10.44 -4.70
N GLY A 57 9.86 -10.62 -5.72
CA GLY A 57 9.51 -11.90 -6.30
C GLY A 57 8.19 -12.47 -5.78
N ASP A 58 7.78 -12.16 -4.54
CA ASP A 58 6.52 -12.66 -3.98
C ASP A 58 5.32 -12.28 -4.88
N ILE A 59 4.42 -13.23 -5.12
CA ILE A 59 3.27 -13.05 -6.01
C ILE A 59 2.03 -12.77 -5.16
N ILE A 60 1.38 -11.63 -5.37
CA ILE A 60 0.17 -11.26 -4.65
C ILE A 60 -1.03 -11.97 -5.28
N ILE A 61 -1.72 -12.74 -4.46
CA ILE A 61 -2.91 -13.52 -4.85
C ILE A 61 -4.18 -12.81 -4.39
N GLY A 62 -4.16 -12.20 -3.22
CA GLY A 62 -5.34 -11.66 -2.58
C GLY A 62 -5.04 -10.63 -1.49
N ILE A 63 -6.11 -9.99 -1.03
CA ILE A 63 -6.10 -9.13 0.14
C ILE A 63 -7.27 -9.57 1.02
N GLY A 64 -6.98 -9.99 2.24
CA GLY A 64 -7.98 -10.45 3.21
C GLY A 64 -8.87 -11.58 2.68
N GLY A 65 -8.29 -12.58 2.03
CA GLY A 65 -8.98 -13.70 1.42
C GLY A 65 -9.68 -13.37 0.09
N ARG A 66 -9.65 -12.11 -0.35
CA ARG A 66 -10.30 -11.68 -1.60
C ARG A 66 -9.28 -11.60 -2.72
N ARG A 67 -9.40 -12.49 -3.72
CA ARG A 67 -8.54 -12.54 -4.91
C ARG A 67 -8.38 -11.18 -5.59
N VAL A 68 -7.14 -10.88 -5.98
CA VAL A 68 -6.76 -9.71 -6.76
C VAL A 68 -6.70 -10.10 -8.24
N SER A 69 -7.27 -9.27 -9.11
CA SER A 69 -7.29 -9.51 -10.57
C SER A 69 -6.27 -8.69 -11.38
N GLY A 70 -5.48 -7.84 -10.72
CA GLY A 70 -4.47 -6.99 -11.35
C GLY A 70 -4.06 -5.83 -10.45
N ILE A 71 -3.14 -4.99 -10.92
CA ILE A 71 -2.57 -3.89 -10.11
C ILE A 71 -3.64 -2.87 -9.67
N ALA A 72 -4.57 -2.52 -10.57
CA ALA A 72 -5.62 -1.56 -10.24
C ALA A 72 -6.52 -2.08 -9.11
N ASP A 73 -6.90 -3.35 -9.18
CA ASP A 73 -7.73 -4.00 -8.15
C ASP A 73 -6.98 -4.15 -6.82
N PHE A 74 -5.70 -4.49 -6.88
CA PHE A 74 -4.81 -4.54 -5.71
C PHE A 74 -4.84 -3.23 -4.92
N TYR A 75 -4.57 -2.10 -5.58
CA TYR A 75 -4.55 -0.80 -4.91
C TYR A 75 -5.95 -0.33 -4.45
N ARG A 76 -7.02 -0.67 -5.19
CA ARG A 76 -8.39 -0.38 -4.72
C ARG A 76 -8.71 -1.13 -3.44
N LYS A 77 -8.39 -2.43 -3.38
CA LYS A 77 -8.63 -3.26 -2.20
C LYS A 77 -7.84 -2.75 -1.00
N ILE A 78 -6.56 -2.38 -1.17
CA ILE A 78 -5.77 -1.71 -0.12
C ILE A 78 -6.49 -0.47 0.40
N ARG A 79 -6.94 0.42 -0.49
CA ARG A 79 -7.66 1.66 -0.10
C ARG A 79 -8.99 1.38 0.61
N ALA A 80 -9.62 0.25 0.34
CA ALA A 80 -10.87 -0.14 1.02
C ALA A 80 -10.67 -0.50 2.51
N HIS A 81 -9.43 -0.71 2.96
CA HIS A 81 -9.12 -0.93 4.39
C HIS A 81 -9.10 0.36 5.22
N GLY A 82 -9.43 1.51 4.62
CA GLY A 82 -9.60 2.77 5.34
C GLY A 82 -8.36 3.66 5.24
N ASN A 83 -7.86 4.10 6.39
CA ASN A 83 -6.80 5.10 6.47
C ASN A 83 -5.44 4.44 6.76
N ALA A 84 -4.36 5.22 6.60
CA ALA A 84 -3.07 4.87 7.15
C ALA A 84 -3.18 4.48 8.63
N GLY A 85 -2.42 3.45 9.04
CA GLY A 85 -2.48 2.82 10.35
C GLY A 85 -3.30 1.52 10.38
N ALA A 86 -4.10 1.24 9.35
CA ALA A 86 -4.83 -0.03 9.23
C ALA A 86 -3.89 -1.22 8.99
N GLU A 87 -4.18 -2.36 9.61
CA GLU A 87 -3.53 -3.64 9.32
C GLU A 87 -4.18 -4.28 8.09
N ILE A 88 -3.38 -4.52 7.05
CA ILE A 88 -3.85 -5.07 5.78
C ILE A 88 -3.31 -6.49 5.60
N PRO A 89 -4.18 -7.52 5.61
CA PRO A 89 -3.78 -8.89 5.31
C PRO A 89 -3.54 -9.06 3.80
N ILE A 90 -2.31 -9.39 3.43
CA ILE A 90 -1.90 -9.67 2.05
C ILE A 90 -1.72 -11.17 1.88
N ASP A 91 -2.48 -11.77 0.97
CA ASP A 91 -2.33 -13.17 0.61
C ASP A 91 -1.36 -13.27 -0.55
N LEU A 92 -0.22 -13.92 -0.33
CA LEU A 92 0.86 -14.02 -1.29
C LEU A 92 1.38 -15.44 -1.43
N LEU A 93 2.00 -15.71 -2.56
CA LEU A 93 2.78 -16.90 -2.84
C LEU A 93 4.27 -16.55 -2.69
N PRO A 94 4.97 -17.08 -1.68
CA PRO A 94 6.40 -16.86 -1.54
C PRO A 94 7.18 -17.55 -2.66
N VAL A 95 8.17 -16.88 -3.25
CA VAL A 95 8.99 -17.47 -4.35
C VAL A 95 10.25 -18.21 -3.86
N ARG A 96 10.42 -18.31 -2.54
CA ARG A 96 11.71 -18.62 -1.90
C ARG A 96 12.11 -20.10 -2.00
N ASP A 97 11.15 -21.02 -1.81
CA ASP A 97 11.48 -22.40 -1.45
C ASP A 97 10.80 -23.45 -2.33
N GLY A 98 10.19 -23.04 -3.45
CA GLY A 98 9.36 -23.94 -4.28
C GLY A 98 8.06 -24.39 -3.63
N ASN A 99 7.80 -23.96 -2.39
CA ASN A 99 6.51 -24.14 -1.73
C ASN A 99 5.46 -23.24 -2.42
N LEU A 100 4.38 -23.86 -2.90
CA LEU A 100 3.27 -23.19 -3.58
C LEU A 100 2.10 -22.87 -2.64
N ASP A 101 2.32 -22.90 -1.33
CA ASP A 101 1.32 -22.54 -0.33
C ASP A 101 1.12 -21.03 -0.26
N ILE A 102 -0.15 -20.62 -0.27
CA ILE A 102 -0.54 -19.23 -0.07
C ILE A 102 -0.33 -18.88 1.41
N LYS A 103 0.45 -17.82 1.66
CA LYS A 103 0.68 -17.26 2.99
C LYS A 103 -0.02 -15.92 3.11
N THR A 104 -0.72 -15.72 4.21
CA THR A 104 -1.26 -14.40 4.58
C THR A 104 -0.26 -13.67 5.48
N VAL A 105 0.15 -12.48 5.07
CA VAL A 105 1.04 -11.58 5.81
C VAL A 105 0.27 -10.33 6.19
N LYS A 106 0.21 -10.01 7.48
CA LYS A 106 -0.42 -8.79 7.99
C LYS A 106 0.56 -7.63 7.90
N VAL A 107 0.21 -6.59 7.17
CA VAL A 107 1.08 -5.42 6.95
C VAL A 107 0.45 -4.17 7.57
N PRO A 108 1.10 -3.50 8.53
CA PRO A 108 0.59 -2.27 9.12
C PRO A 108 0.80 -1.09 8.17
N SER A 109 -0.27 -0.57 7.57
CA SER A 109 -0.16 0.56 6.65
C SER A 109 0.33 1.83 7.34
N ARG A 110 1.05 2.69 6.61
CA ARG A 110 1.54 4.00 7.08
C ARG A 110 1.15 5.11 6.12
N ASP A 111 1.31 6.36 6.55
CA ASP A 111 1.28 7.51 5.63
C ASP A 111 2.60 7.54 4.85
N ARG A 112 2.51 7.59 3.53
CA ARG A 112 3.69 7.70 2.65
C ARG A 112 4.51 8.97 2.94
N HIS A 113 3.88 10.08 3.30
CA HIS A 113 4.57 11.34 3.57
C HIS A 113 5.41 11.28 4.84
N ASP A 114 4.93 10.57 5.86
CA ASP A 114 5.68 10.40 7.11
C ASP A 114 6.94 9.58 6.86
N TRP A 115 6.84 8.51 6.06
CA TRP A 115 8.02 7.76 5.61
C TRP A 115 9.01 8.60 4.79
N LEU A 116 8.51 9.43 3.86
CA LEU A 116 9.38 10.32 3.06
C LEU A 116 10.14 11.34 3.93
N LYS A 117 9.53 11.83 5.01
CA LYS A 117 10.20 12.74 5.97
C LYS A 117 11.26 12.02 6.80
N LEU A 118 10.93 10.82 7.31
CA LEU A 118 11.89 10.01 8.07
C LEU A 118 13.16 9.71 7.26
N ASN A 119 13.02 9.45 5.96
CA ASN A 119 14.17 9.16 5.12
C ASN A 119 15.01 10.41 4.78
N LYS A 120 14.40 11.61 4.70
CA LYS A 120 15.15 12.86 4.48
C LYS A 120 16.04 13.24 5.66
N ASN A 121 15.65 12.88 6.88
CA ASN A 121 16.43 13.18 8.08
C ASN A 121 17.56 12.17 8.37
N ARG A 122 17.72 11.14 7.53
CA ARG A 122 18.73 10.08 7.69
C ARG A 122 19.85 10.16 6.63
N LEU A 123 19.84 11.19 5.79
CA LEU A 123 20.89 11.53 4.82
C LEU A 123 21.65 12.75 5.33
#